data_AF-A0A7M1I400-F1
#
_entry.id   AF-A0A7M1I400-F1
#
_cell.length_a   1.000
_cell.length_b   1.000
_cell.length_c   1.000
_cell.angle_alpha   90.00
_cell.angle_beta   90.00
_cell.angle_gamma   90.00
#
_symmetry.space_group_name_H-M   'P 1'
#
loop_
_entity.id
_entity.type
_entity.pdbx_description
1 polymer ?
#
loop_
_entity_poly.entity_id
_entity_poly.type
_entity_poly.pdbx_seq_one_letter_code
_entity_poly.pdbx_strand_id
1 'polypeptide(L)'
;GIVGVFGYGGGVIGRYSDVPEKFPAVAHFHTIRVNQSASKFYKTDFLRALCDLWEYRGSGIFNMHGSTGDIVFLGTTTDQLEPIFYDMTHELNQDLGGSGSNLRTPSCCLGKARCEWACYDTQELCYEMTMHY
;
A
#
# COMPACT_ATOMS: atom_id res chain seq x y z
N GLY A 1 10.57 -6.31 -12.62
CA GLY A 1 11.05 -4.95 -12.91
C GLY A 1 11.55 -4.32 -11.63
N ILE A 2 12.60 -3.53 -11.71
CA ILE A 2 13.17 -2.80 -10.57
C ILE A 2 12.78 -1.34 -10.74
N VAL A 3 11.89 -0.87 -9.87
CA VAL A 3 11.36 0.50 -9.80
C VAL A 3 11.03 0.78 -8.33
N GLY A 4 10.98 2.04 -7.94
CA GLY A 4 10.70 2.46 -6.58
C GLY A 4 10.67 3.98 -6.47
N VAL A 5 10.72 4.48 -5.23
CA VAL A 5 10.82 5.90 -4.90
C VAL A 5 12.12 6.17 -4.16
N PHE A 6 12.67 7.36 -4.30
CA PHE A 6 13.92 7.74 -3.63
C PHE A 6 13.78 7.68 -2.11
N GLY A 7 14.85 7.23 -1.45
CA GLY A 7 14.88 6.99 -0.01
C GLY A 7 14.48 5.57 0.39
N TYR A 8 13.67 4.85 -0.40
CA TYR A 8 13.23 3.49 -0.08
C TYR A 8 13.76 2.42 -1.05
N GLY A 9 14.16 1.28 -0.49
CA GLY A 9 14.61 0.10 -1.25
C GLY A 9 13.50 -0.87 -1.63
N GLY A 10 12.23 -0.55 -1.35
CA GLY A 10 11.08 -1.42 -1.54
C GLY A 10 9.76 -0.66 -1.51
N GLY A 11 8.64 -1.39 -1.53
CA GLY A 11 7.27 -0.86 -1.52
C GLY A 11 6.58 -0.88 -2.90
N VAL A 12 7.35 -0.97 -3.98
CA VAL A 12 6.82 -1.04 -5.35
C VAL A 12 7.28 -2.33 -6.04
N ILE A 13 6.34 -3.05 -6.66
CA ILE A 13 6.61 -4.25 -7.45
C ILE A 13 6.49 -3.91 -8.94
N GLY A 14 7.64 -3.73 -9.60
CA GLY A 14 7.69 -3.44 -11.03
C GLY A 14 7.27 -4.62 -11.90
N ARG A 15 6.24 -4.43 -12.71
CA ARG A 15 5.76 -5.39 -13.72
C ARG A 15 5.56 -4.72 -15.08
N TYR A 16 5.82 -5.48 -16.13
CA TYR A 16 5.69 -5.09 -17.53
C TYR A 16 4.97 -6.20 -18.31
N SER A 17 4.16 -5.82 -19.30
CA SER A 17 3.57 -6.78 -20.24
C SER A 17 4.63 -7.36 -21.16
N ASP A 18 4.52 -8.65 -21.50
CA ASP A 18 5.34 -9.33 -22.50
C ASP A 18 4.89 -9.03 -23.95
N VAL A 19 3.71 -8.41 -24.13
CA VAL A 19 3.15 -8.02 -25.43
C VAL A 19 2.68 -6.54 -25.42
N PRO A 20 3.58 -5.58 -25.15
CA PRO A 20 3.22 -4.17 -24.96
C PRO A 20 2.60 -3.53 -26.20
N GLU A 21 2.93 -3.98 -27.41
CA GLU A 21 2.32 -3.49 -28.65
C GLU A 21 0.82 -3.85 -28.75
N LYS A 22 0.43 -5.02 -28.22
CA LYS A 22 -0.96 -5.48 -28.20
C LYS A 22 -1.77 -4.82 -27.09
N PHE A 23 -1.15 -4.60 -25.93
CA PHE A 23 -1.78 -4.02 -24.75
C PHE A 23 -0.95 -2.85 -24.18
N PRO A 24 -0.87 -1.71 -24.91
CA PRO A 24 0.02 -0.60 -24.54
C PRO A 24 -0.34 0.03 -23.19
N ALA A 25 -1.61 0.02 -22.80
CA ALA A 25 -2.07 0.58 -21.52
C ALA A 25 -1.52 -0.16 -20.28
N VAL A 26 -1.02 -1.39 -20.44
CA VAL A 26 -0.41 -2.19 -19.36
C VAL A 26 1.04 -2.55 -19.68
N ALA A 27 1.67 -1.83 -20.63
CA ALA A 27 3.09 -1.99 -20.92
C ALA A 27 3.91 -1.84 -19.63
N HIS A 28 3.55 -0.86 -18.79
CA HIS A 28 3.95 -0.76 -17.40
C HIS A 28 2.70 -0.95 -16.53
N PHE A 29 2.78 -1.83 -15.54
CA PHE A 29 1.65 -2.10 -14.66
C PHE A 29 2.13 -2.41 -13.24
N HIS A 30 2.78 -1.41 -12.64
CA HIS A 30 3.45 -1.54 -11.35
C HIS A 30 2.44 -1.58 -10.19
N THR A 31 2.75 -2.37 -9.17
CA THR A 31 1.94 -2.46 -7.95
C THR A 31 2.59 -1.64 -6.84
N ILE A 32 1.84 -0.75 -6.19
CA ILE A 32 2.30 -0.03 -5.00
C ILE A 32 1.63 -0.65 -3.78
N ARG A 33 2.44 -0.98 -2.77
CA ARG A 33 1.95 -1.41 -1.45
C ARG A 33 1.83 -0.18 -0.56
N VAL A 34 0.67 -0.01 0.05
CA VAL A 34 0.36 1.10 0.95
C VAL A 34 0.09 0.52 2.34
N ASN A 35 0.78 1.03 3.35
CA ASN A 35 0.66 0.53 4.72
C ASN A 35 -0.78 0.68 5.23
N GLN A 36 -1.36 -0.32 5.88
CA GLN A 36 -2.75 -0.28 6.34
C GLN A 36 -2.87 0.13 7.82
N SER A 37 -4.03 0.68 8.21
CA SER A 37 -4.36 0.82 9.63
C SER A 37 -4.43 -0.55 10.31
N ALA A 38 -4.01 -0.62 11.58
CA ALA A 38 -4.08 -1.86 12.35
C ALA A 38 -5.51 -2.43 12.35
N SER A 39 -5.63 -3.73 12.03
CA SER A 39 -6.89 -4.44 11.83
C SER A 39 -7.86 -3.84 10.79
N LYS A 40 -7.39 -2.97 9.89
CA LYS A 40 -8.12 -2.49 8.70
C LYS A 40 -9.42 -1.74 9.02
N PHE A 41 -9.43 -0.95 10.08
CA PHE A 41 -10.52 -0.01 10.36
C PHE A 41 -10.32 1.29 9.58
N TYR A 42 -11.38 1.75 8.91
CA TYR A 42 -11.32 2.95 8.08
C TYR A 42 -12.53 3.85 8.29
N LYS A 43 -12.29 5.14 8.13
CA LYS A 43 -13.34 6.12 7.86
C LYS A 43 -13.51 6.27 6.34
N THR A 44 -14.71 6.63 5.92
CA THR A 44 -15.03 6.71 4.47
C THR A 44 -14.35 7.87 3.76
N ASP A 45 -14.05 8.96 4.46
CA ASP A 45 -13.28 10.09 3.95
C ASP A 45 -11.87 9.66 3.52
N PHE A 46 -11.18 8.90 4.36
CA PHE A 46 -9.86 8.34 4.05
C PHE A 46 -9.90 7.43 2.82
N LEU A 47 -10.86 6.51 2.75
CA LEU A 47 -10.97 5.60 1.59
C LEU A 47 -11.30 6.36 0.30
N ARG A 48 -12.18 7.38 0.36
CA ARG A 48 -12.48 8.21 -0.81
C ARG A 48 -11.24 8.98 -1.28
N ALA A 49 -10.46 9.55 -0.36
CA ALA A 49 -9.24 10.25 -0.71
C ALA A 49 -8.20 9.33 -1.40
N LEU A 50 -8.07 8.07 -0.95
CA LEU A 50 -7.24 7.07 -1.64
C LEU A 50 -7.79 6.73 -3.03
N CYS A 51 -9.11 6.62 -3.19
CA CYS A 51 -9.74 6.41 -4.49
C CYS A 51 -9.48 7.57 -5.44
N ASP A 52 -9.65 8.81 -4.99
CA ASP A 52 -9.45 10.02 -5.81
C ASP A 52 -7.99 10.09 -6.31
N LEU A 53 -7.02 9.83 -5.42
CA LEU A 53 -5.60 9.76 -5.78
C LEU A 53 -5.33 8.65 -6.81
N TRP A 54 -5.87 7.46 -6.58
CA TRP A 54 -5.57 6.29 -7.40
C TRP A 54 -6.29 6.29 -8.76
N GLU A 55 -7.47 6.90 -8.84
CA GLU A 55 -8.16 7.16 -10.10
C GLU A 55 -7.39 8.20 -10.94
N TYR A 56 -6.81 9.22 -10.29
CA TYR A 56 -6.04 10.24 -11.00
C TYR A 56 -4.69 9.75 -11.53
N ARG A 57 -3.97 8.91 -10.76
CA ARG A 57 -2.57 8.54 -11.06
C ARG A 57 -2.33 7.05 -11.34
N GLY A 58 -3.35 6.23 -11.23
CA GLY A 58 -3.25 4.77 -11.35
C GLY A 58 -4.32 4.19 -12.27
N SER A 59 -4.57 2.90 -12.08
CA SER A 59 -5.57 2.16 -12.85
C SER A 59 -6.99 2.26 -12.29
N GLY A 60 -7.16 2.80 -11.07
CA GLY A 60 -8.40 2.69 -10.30
C GLY A 60 -8.68 1.29 -9.72
N ILE A 61 -7.80 0.31 -9.95
CA ILE A 61 -7.97 -1.08 -9.47
C ILE A 61 -7.20 -1.29 -8.17
N PHE A 62 -7.85 -1.92 -7.20
CA PHE A 62 -7.27 -2.24 -5.90
C PHE A 62 -7.32 -3.74 -5.60
N ASN A 63 -6.40 -4.21 -4.75
CA ASN A 63 -6.71 -5.33 -3.85
C ASN A 63 -6.89 -4.79 -2.43
N MET A 64 -8.02 -5.11 -1.81
CA MET A 64 -8.36 -4.76 -0.43
C MET A 64 -8.56 -6.05 0.38
N HIS A 65 -7.49 -6.69 0.87
CA HIS A 65 -6.09 -6.26 0.98
C HIS A 65 -5.14 -7.31 0.40
N GLY A 66 -3.85 -6.99 0.32
CA GLY A 66 -2.81 -8.01 0.14
C GLY A 66 -2.76 -8.96 1.34
N SER A 67 -2.33 -10.21 1.12
CA SER A 67 -2.33 -11.25 2.17
C SER A 67 -1.48 -10.90 3.40
N THR A 68 -0.41 -10.11 3.22
CA THR A 68 0.42 -9.60 4.32
C THR A 68 -0.31 -8.53 5.14
N GLY A 69 -1.12 -7.69 4.49
CA GLY A 69 -1.89 -6.64 5.16
C GLY A 69 -2.15 -5.41 4.30
N ASP A 70 -1.23 -5.10 3.38
CA ASP A 70 -1.18 -3.83 2.65
C ASP A 70 -2.46 -3.53 1.86
N ILE A 71 -2.82 -2.25 1.75
CA ILE A 71 -3.67 -1.79 0.66
C ILE A 71 -2.83 -1.88 -0.63
N VAL A 72 -3.41 -2.41 -1.70
CA VAL A 72 -2.67 -2.65 -2.95
C VAL A 72 -3.26 -1.77 -4.04
N PHE A 73 -2.45 -0.83 -4.50
CA PHE A 73 -2.72 -0.03 -5.70
C PHE A 73 -2.20 -0.79 -6.91
N LEU A 74 -3.11 -1.35 -7.72
CA LEU A 74 -2.76 -2.33 -8.74
C LEU A 74 -2.65 -1.71 -10.14
N GLY A 75 -1.45 -1.30 -10.53
CA GLY A 75 -1.16 -0.87 -11.88
C GLY A 75 -1.02 0.64 -12.02
N THR A 76 0.20 1.09 -12.20
CA THR A 76 0.56 2.44 -12.65
C THR A 76 1.89 2.37 -13.44
N THR A 77 2.34 3.51 -13.93
CA THR A 77 3.58 3.69 -14.68
C THR A 77 4.72 4.19 -13.80
N THR A 78 5.95 4.16 -14.30
CA THR A 78 7.16 4.48 -13.50
C THR A 78 7.22 5.95 -13.09
N ASP A 79 6.81 6.85 -13.98
CA ASP A 79 6.79 8.31 -13.79
C ASP A 79 5.76 8.77 -12.74
N GLN A 80 4.74 7.96 -12.44
CA GLN A 80 3.74 8.26 -11.43
C GLN A 80 4.14 7.83 -10.01
N LEU A 81 5.21 7.04 -9.83
CA LEU A 81 5.58 6.51 -8.51
C LEU A 81 5.91 7.61 -7.50
N GLU A 82 6.76 8.56 -7.88
CA GLU A 82 7.14 9.70 -7.04
C GLU A 82 5.96 10.66 -6.77
N PRO A 83 5.17 11.08 -7.78
CA PRO A 83 3.96 11.87 -7.54
C PRO A 83 2.95 11.20 -6.60
N ILE A 84 2.71 9.89 -6.75
CA ILE A 84 1.80 9.15 -5.87
C ILE A 84 2.34 9.16 -4.45
N PHE A 85 3.63 8.87 -4.28
CA PHE A 85 4.26 8.85 -2.96
C PHE A 85 4.27 10.23 -2.29
N TYR A 86 4.52 11.29 -3.06
CA TYR A 86 4.43 12.66 -2.59
C TYR A 86 3.03 12.98 -2.07
N ASP A 87 1.98 12.75 -2.86
CA ASP A 87 0.60 13.04 -2.47
C ASP A 87 0.17 12.18 -1.27
N MET A 88 0.56 10.89 -1.24
CA MET A 88 0.30 10.02 -0.08
C MET A 88 0.90 10.58 1.21
N THR A 89 2.15 11.01 1.18
CA THR A 89 2.87 11.47 2.38
C THR A 89 2.47 12.88 2.80
N HIS A 90 2.32 13.80 1.86
CA HIS A 90 2.07 15.21 2.15
C HIS A 90 0.58 15.52 2.39
N GLU A 91 -0.32 14.86 1.66
CA GLU A 91 -1.76 15.17 1.71
C GLU A 91 -2.55 14.16 2.55
N LEU A 92 -2.15 12.88 2.52
CA LEU A 92 -2.89 11.79 3.19
C LEU A 92 -2.24 11.29 4.48
N ASN A 93 -1.04 11.80 4.82
CA ASN A 93 -0.23 11.33 5.94
C ASN A 93 -0.10 9.79 5.96
N GLN A 94 0.22 9.23 4.80
CA GLN A 94 0.24 7.80 4.57
C GLN A 94 1.54 7.35 3.91
N ASP A 95 2.02 6.17 4.31
CA ASP A 95 3.30 5.64 3.86
C ASP A 95 3.15 4.33 3.05
N LEU A 96 4.23 3.94 2.38
CA LEU A 96 4.36 2.70 1.66
C LEU A 96 4.46 1.50 2.60
N GLY A 97 4.02 0.35 2.10
CA GLY A 97 4.26 -0.95 2.72
C GLY A 97 5.62 -1.55 2.35
N GLY A 98 5.96 -2.68 2.95
CA GLY A 98 7.25 -3.35 2.74
C GLY A 98 7.30 -4.34 1.57
N SER A 99 8.43 -4.38 0.86
CA SER A 99 8.79 -5.46 -0.08
C SER A 99 10.30 -5.65 -0.22
N GLY A 100 10.76 -6.85 -0.61
CA GLY A 100 12.19 -7.16 -0.75
C GLY A 100 12.75 -7.87 0.49
N SER A 101 14.07 -7.89 0.66
CA SER A 101 14.71 -8.56 1.80
C SER A 101 14.75 -7.63 3.03
N ASN A 102 13.59 -7.31 3.58
CA ASN A 102 13.38 -6.39 4.70
C ASN A 102 12.26 -6.87 5.64
N LEU A 103 12.05 -6.13 6.74
CA LEU A 103 10.81 -6.22 7.50
C LEU A 103 9.64 -5.85 6.57
N ARG A 104 8.58 -6.64 6.65
CA ARG A 104 7.35 -6.43 5.88
C ARG A 104 6.30 -5.82 6.77
N THR A 105 5.28 -5.25 6.16
CA THR A 105 4.15 -4.62 6.84
C THR A 105 3.56 -5.56 7.90
N PRO A 106 3.68 -5.24 9.19
CA PRO A 106 3.05 -6.01 10.24
C PRO A 106 1.52 -5.98 10.09
N SER A 107 0.86 -7.03 10.54
CA SER A 107 -0.60 -7.08 10.63
C SER A 107 -1.06 -7.86 11.83
N CYS A 108 -2.30 -7.60 12.26
CA CYS A 108 -2.89 -8.18 13.46
C CYS A 108 -4.36 -8.50 13.26
N CYS A 109 -4.90 -9.36 14.13
CA CYS A 109 -6.34 -9.53 14.26
C CYS A 109 -6.99 -8.28 14.86
N LEU A 110 -8.32 -8.25 14.96
CA LEU A 110 -9.06 -7.10 15.49
C LEU A 110 -8.87 -6.85 17.00
N GLY A 111 -8.27 -7.81 17.73
CA GLY A 111 -7.89 -7.64 19.13
C GLY A 111 -9.01 -7.12 20.04
N LYS A 112 -8.64 -6.25 20.97
CA LYS A 112 -9.56 -5.65 21.95
C LYS A 112 -10.61 -4.74 21.33
N ALA A 113 -10.46 -4.33 20.06
CA ALA A 113 -11.44 -3.47 19.40
C ALA A 113 -12.82 -4.13 19.33
N ARG A 114 -12.88 -5.46 19.18
CA ARG A 114 -14.17 -6.19 19.08
C ARG A 114 -14.08 -7.69 19.37
N CYS A 115 -13.14 -8.13 20.21
CA CYS A 115 -13.04 -9.53 20.66
C CYS A 115 -12.78 -9.58 22.15
N GLU A 116 -13.67 -10.24 22.89
CA GLU A 116 -13.61 -10.47 24.33
C GLU A 116 -12.53 -11.50 24.74
N TRP A 117 -11.92 -12.19 23.77
CA TRP A 117 -10.83 -13.14 23.98
C TRP A 117 -9.43 -12.54 23.75
N ALA A 118 -9.34 -11.23 23.48
CA ALA A 118 -8.06 -10.58 23.25
C ALA A 118 -7.24 -10.47 24.55
N CYS A 119 -6.15 -11.25 24.65
CA CYS A 119 -5.29 -11.28 25.84
C CYS A 119 -4.37 -10.04 25.98
N TYR A 120 -4.16 -9.28 24.91
CA TYR A 120 -3.35 -8.05 24.91
C TYR A 120 -3.83 -7.11 23.79
N ASP A 121 -3.28 -5.90 23.74
CA ASP A 121 -3.63 -4.95 22.68
C ASP A 121 -2.83 -5.26 21.40
N THR A 122 -3.46 -6.04 20.51
CA THR A 122 -2.82 -6.45 19.26
C THR A 122 -2.65 -5.30 18.28
N GLN A 123 -3.54 -4.30 18.33
CA GLN A 123 -3.50 -3.14 17.44
C GLN A 123 -2.35 -2.22 17.84
N GLU A 124 -2.24 -1.92 19.13
CA GLU A 124 -1.18 -1.08 19.67
C GLU A 124 0.19 -1.69 19.39
N LEU A 125 0.40 -2.97 19.70
CA LEU A 125 1.68 -3.63 19.43
C LEU A 125 2.01 -3.64 17.94
N CYS A 126 1.02 -3.87 17.07
CA CYS A 126 1.22 -3.84 15.63
C CYS A 126 1.65 -2.45 15.15
N TYR A 127 0.99 -1.40 15.65
CA TYR A 127 1.31 -0.02 15.29
C TYR A 127 2.70 0.38 15.79
N GLU A 128 2.98 0.19 17.08
CA GLU A 128 4.25 0.55 17.71
C GLU A 128 5.44 -0.13 17.03
N MET A 129 5.33 -1.43 16.73
CA MET A 129 6.40 -2.16 16.03
C MET A 129 6.55 -1.74 14.56
N THR A 130 5.49 -1.24 13.93
CA THR A 130 5.55 -0.69 12.57
C THR A 130 6.20 0.68 12.54
N MET A 131 6.02 1.49 13.59
CA MET A 131 6.62 2.82 13.69
C MET A 131 8.06 2.78 14.20
N HIS A 132 8.40 1.78 15.02
CA HIS A 132 9.73 1.65 15.62
C HIS A 132 10.80 1.15 14.64
N TYR A 133 10.42 0.32 13.65
CA TYR A 133 11.33 -0.33 12.70
C TYR A 133 11.03 0.04 11.25
#